data_AF-A0A8J2SHF7-F1
#
_entry.id   AF-A0A8J2SHF7-F1
#
_cell.length_a   1.000
_cell.length_b   1.000
_cell.length_c   1.000
_cell.angle_alpha   90.00
_cell.angle_beta   90.00
_cell.angle_gamma   90.00
#
_symmetry.space_group_name_H-M   'P 1'
#
loop_
_entity.id
_entity.type
_entity.pdbx_description
1 polymer ?
#
loop_
_entity_poly.entity_id
_entity_poly.type
_entity_poly.pdbx_seq_one_letter_code
_entity_poly.pdbx_strand_id
1 'polypeptide(L)'
;MPIRNLIVLAPSGLVLFEKEYSKEKIAQPRLLGSLLTAMTEFATQTTAMRPSYIEMSSLAVTMCREDSVTCALVHDRTDKALFGRLLAGEILMAFVEEYGGPGRELSQNLKDFKGFGEKIAGVVQNTVQAVLHDLGTAACVLHTAVMGEDGYQMPYLHHDGRCEPDYISLLASSKYMFQASDLMLEYRRDGPARLMTFDDDMNETRTFLWRIEHVVFMVCVVKSKDRDILRECFREIVAAKGLIEQIMRQADQLRPPGYLRLRNQWC
;
A
#
# COMPACT_ATOMS: atom_id res chain seq x y z
N MET A 1 8.35 9.65 -5.70
CA MET A 1 7.08 9.32 -6.37
C MET A 1 5.99 9.64 -5.38
N PRO A 2 5.42 10.86 -5.45
CA PRO A 2 4.49 11.32 -4.43
C PRO A 2 3.06 11.45 -4.99
N ILE A 3 2.10 10.91 -4.24
CA ILE A 3 0.75 11.49 -4.19
C ILE A 3 0.89 13.00 -3.97
N ARG A 4 0.25 13.79 -4.82
CA ARG A 4 0.25 15.26 -4.73
C ARG A 4 -0.95 15.76 -3.97
N ASN A 5 -2.14 15.27 -4.34
CA ASN A 5 -3.40 15.69 -3.75
C ASN A 5 -4.35 14.50 -3.62
N LEU A 6 -5.09 14.48 -2.53
CA LEU A 6 -6.21 13.58 -2.30
C LEU A 6 -7.47 14.42 -2.14
N ILE A 7 -8.52 14.06 -2.87
CA ILE A 7 -9.80 14.76 -2.84
C ILE A 7 -10.91 13.72 -2.68
N VAL A 8 -11.82 13.95 -1.73
CA VAL A 8 -13.06 13.19 -1.61
C VAL A 8 -14.23 14.11 -1.98
N LEU A 9 -15.05 13.66 -2.92
CA LEU A 9 -16.16 14.40 -3.51
C LEU A 9 -17.49 13.73 -3.15
N ALA A 10 -18.49 14.53 -2.83
CA ALA A 10 -19.88 14.09 -2.85
C ALA A 10 -20.36 13.90 -4.31
N PRO A 11 -21.50 13.22 -4.55
CA PRO A 11 -22.02 13.01 -5.91
C PRO A 11 -22.33 14.32 -6.65
N SER A 12 -22.63 15.40 -5.91
CA SER A 12 -22.83 16.75 -6.44
C SER A 12 -21.55 17.45 -6.93
N GLY A 13 -20.38 16.86 -6.73
CA GLY A 13 -19.08 17.48 -6.97
C GLY A 13 -18.59 18.40 -5.84
N LEU A 14 -19.32 18.48 -4.73
CA LEU A 14 -18.87 19.17 -3.53
C LEU A 14 -17.63 18.46 -2.96
N VAL A 15 -16.54 19.18 -2.76
CA VAL A 15 -15.33 18.68 -2.09
C VAL A 15 -15.63 18.50 -0.60
N LEU A 16 -15.68 17.27 -0.11
CA LEU A 16 -15.90 16.92 1.30
C LEU A 16 -14.60 16.92 2.11
N PHE A 17 -13.53 16.43 1.49
CA PHE A 17 -12.21 16.35 2.10
C PHE A 17 -11.14 16.64 1.06
N GLU A 18 -10.08 17.30 1.50
CA GLU A 18 -8.94 17.62 0.68
C GLU A 18 -7.65 17.56 1.51
N LYS A 19 -6.62 16.93 0.94
CA LYS A 19 -5.28 16.93 1.51
C LYS A 19 -4.25 17.11 0.42
N GLU A 20 -3.42 18.12 0.62
CA GLU A 20 -2.28 18.44 -0.23
C GLU A 20 -0.98 17.95 0.42
N TYR A 21 -0.13 17.33 -0.39
CA TYR A 21 1.17 16.78 0.02
C TYR A 21 2.34 17.40 -0.75
N SER A 22 2.11 17.93 -1.96
CA SER A 22 3.14 18.65 -2.72
C SER A 22 3.29 20.10 -2.28
N LYS A 23 4.50 20.65 -2.35
CA LYS A 23 4.74 22.09 -2.16
C LYS A 23 4.19 22.94 -3.32
N GLU A 24 4.09 22.33 -4.51
CA GLU A 24 3.49 22.95 -5.69
C GLU A 24 1.98 22.97 -5.51
N LYS A 25 1.47 24.17 -5.22
CA LYS A 25 0.05 24.35 -4.95
C LYS A 25 -0.80 24.19 -6.19
N ILE A 26 -1.75 23.26 -6.15
CA ILE A 26 -2.90 23.35 -7.05
C ILE A 26 -3.63 24.64 -6.66
N ALA A 27 -3.62 25.62 -7.57
CA ALA A 27 -4.02 26.99 -7.25
C ALA A 27 -5.45 27.08 -6.67
N GLN A 28 -6.37 26.20 -7.08
CA GLN A 28 -7.75 26.13 -6.58
C GLN A 28 -8.31 24.69 -6.59
N PRO A 29 -8.13 23.92 -5.52
CA PRO A 29 -8.61 22.54 -5.41
C PRO A 29 -10.14 22.40 -5.49
N ARG A 30 -10.89 23.44 -5.06
CA ARG A 30 -12.35 23.51 -5.21
C ARG A 30 -12.79 23.49 -6.68
N LEU A 31 -12.01 24.09 -7.58
CA LEU A 31 -12.27 24.01 -9.02
C LEU A 31 -11.98 22.62 -9.58
N LEU A 32 -11.09 21.86 -8.94
CA LEU A 32 -10.77 20.51 -9.37
C LEU A 32 -11.96 19.56 -9.13
N GLY A 33 -12.69 19.72 -8.02
CA GLY A 33 -13.91 18.93 -7.76
C GLY A 33 -14.98 19.13 -8.85
N SER A 34 -15.36 20.37 -9.14
CA SER A 34 -16.35 20.68 -10.18
C SER A 34 -15.88 20.29 -11.59
N LEU A 35 -14.59 20.47 -11.89
CA LEU A 35 -14.00 20.05 -13.16
C LEU A 35 -14.05 18.53 -13.33
N LEU A 36 -13.65 17.76 -12.32
CA LEU A 36 -13.67 16.29 -12.37
C LEU A 36 -15.10 15.76 -12.51
N THR A 37 -16.07 16.38 -11.86
CA THR A 37 -17.49 16.03 -12.03
C THR A 37 -17.95 16.33 -13.45
N ALA A 38 -17.70 17.53 -13.98
CA ALA A 38 -18.08 17.90 -15.34
C ALA A 38 -17.43 16.98 -16.40
N MET A 39 -16.15 16.66 -16.23
CA MET A 39 -15.44 15.70 -17.10
C MET A 39 -16.06 14.29 -17.00
N THR A 40 -16.42 13.85 -15.80
CA THR A 40 -17.07 12.56 -15.58
C THR A 40 -18.43 12.52 -16.26
N GLU A 41 -19.25 13.57 -16.13
CA GLU A 41 -20.56 13.68 -16.76
C GLU A 41 -20.44 13.67 -18.29
N PHE A 42 -19.56 14.49 -18.84
CA PHE A 42 -19.33 14.56 -20.29
C PHE A 42 -18.83 13.23 -20.86
N ALA A 43 -17.87 12.58 -20.20
CA ALA A 43 -17.37 11.27 -20.59
C ALA A 43 -18.48 10.20 -20.51
N THR A 44 -19.32 10.25 -19.48
CA THR A 44 -20.44 9.30 -19.34
C THR A 44 -21.48 9.50 -20.43
N GLN A 45 -21.81 10.75 -20.78
CA GLN A 45 -22.76 11.05 -21.86
C GLN A 45 -22.24 10.58 -23.24
N THR A 46 -20.94 10.66 -23.47
CA THR A 46 -20.34 10.34 -24.78
C THR A 46 -19.99 8.86 -24.93
N THR A 47 -19.61 8.18 -23.84
CA THR A 47 -19.10 6.79 -23.89
C THR A 47 -19.97 5.78 -23.14
N ALA A 48 -21.01 6.23 -22.44
CA ALA A 48 -21.77 5.45 -21.45
C ALA A 48 -20.93 4.90 -20.28
N MET A 49 -19.67 5.34 -20.14
CA MET A 49 -18.73 4.86 -19.14
C MET A 49 -18.19 6.00 -18.27
N ARG A 50 -18.02 5.73 -16.98
CA ARG A 50 -17.41 6.69 -16.04
C ARG A 50 -15.88 6.55 -16.06
N PRO A 51 -15.11 7.65 -16.20
CA PRO A 51 -13.65 7.58 -16.20
C PRO A 51 -13.12 7.17 -14.82
N SER A 52 -12.24 6.16 -14.77
CA SER A 52 -11.53 5.75 -13.55
C SER A 52 -10.08 6.25 -13.50
N TYR A 53 -9.57 6.74 -14.63
CA TYR A 53 -8.22 7.24 -14.77
C TYR A 53 -8.17 8.35 -15.82
N ILE A 54 -7.51 9.46 -15.50
CA ILE A 54 -7.30 10.59 -16.40
C ILE A 54 -5.79 10.89 -16.41
N GLU A 55 -5.16 10.74 -17.57
CA GLU A 55 -3.74 11.03 -17.74
C GLU A 55 -3.55 12.45 -18.32
N MET A 56 -2.60 13.18 -17.76
CA MET A 56 -2.13 14.49 -18.23
C MET A 56 -0.62 14.45 -18.49
N SER A 57 -0.05 15.56 -18.97
CA SER A 57 1.36 15.62 -19.40
C SER A 57 2.38 15.20 -18.33
N SER A 58 2.17 15.57 -17.06
CA SER A 58 3.04 15.23 -15.94
C SER A 58 2.34 14.53 -14.78
N LEU A 59 1.00 14.54 -14.78
CA LEU A 59 0.15 14.07 -13.68
C LEU A 59 -0.85 13.04 -14.18
N ALA A 60 -1.38 12.28 -13.26
CA ALA A 60 -2.55 11.47 -13.48
C ALA A 60 -3.54 11.62 -12.31
N VAL A 61 -4.81 11.41 -12.60
CA VAL A 61 -5.89 11.36 -11.62
C VAL A 61 -6.51 9.97 -11.67
N THR A 62 -6.40 9.23 -10.57
CA THR A 62 -7.14 7.99 -10.39
C THR A 62 -8.41 8.25 -9.58
N MET A 63 -9.53 7.73 -10.05
CA MET A 63 -10.84 7.93 -9.44
C MET A 63 -11.47 6.60 -9.03
N CYS A 64 -11.70 6.41 -7.72
CA CYS A 64 -12.49 5.32 -7.15
C CYS A 64 -13.82 5.87 -6.64
N ARG A 65 -14.90 5.08 -6.70
CA ARG A 65 -16.26 5.54 -6.40
C ARG A 65 -17.00 4.52 -5.57
N GLU A 66 -17.73 5.03 -4.60
CA GLU A 66 -18.79 4.37 -3.84
C GLU A 66 -20.09 5.16 -4.07
N ASP A 67 -21.24 4.61 -3.69
CA ASP A 67 -22.55 5.22 -3.97
C ASP A 67 -22.67 6.66 -3.46
N SER A 68 -22.04 6.94 -2.32
CA SER A 68 -22.14 8.23 -1.62
C SER A 68 -20.94 9.16 -1.82
N VAL A 69 -19.81 8.67 -2.33
CA VAL A 69 -18.56 9.45 -2.45
C VAL A 69 -17.64 8.97 -3.57
N THR A 70 -16.85 9.90 -4.09
CA THR A 70 -15.77 9.63 -5.04
C THR A 70 -14.44 10.07 -4.45
N CYS A 71 -13.45 9.18 -4.43
CA CYS A 71 -12.06 9.51 -4.13
C CYS A 71 -11.31 9.79 -5.43
N ALA A 72 -10.69 10.95 -5.53
CA ALA A 72 -9.80 11.35 -6.62
C ALA A 72 -8.38 11.54 -6.06
N LEU A 73 -7.46 10.71 -6.55
CA LEU A 73 -6.05 10.73 -6.19
C LEU A 73 -5.23 11.32 -7.33
N VAL A 74 -4.61 12.47 -7.08
CA VAL A 74 -3.69 13.12 -8.02
C VAL A 74 -2.28 12.66 -7.70
N HIS A 75 -1.60 12.07 -8.67
CA HIS A 75 -0.26 11.51 -8.51
C HIS A 75 0.58 11.76 -9.77
N ASP A 76 1.89 11.52 -9.67
CA ASP A 76 2.77 11.60 -10.83
C ASP A 76 2.40 10.51 -11.85
N ARG A 77 2.55 10.81 -13.14
CA ARG A 77 2.23 9.88 -14.24
C ARG A 77 3.04 8.58 -14.20
N THR A 78 4.23 8.61 -13.59
CA THR A 78 5.06 7.40 -13.44
C THR A 78 4.37 6.32 -12.63
N ASP A 79 3.42 6.70 -11.77
CA ASP A 79 2.61 5.78 -11.01
C ASP A 79 1.53 5.22 -11.94
N LYS A 80 1.70 3.95 -12.33
CA LYS A 80 0.77 3.26 -13.22
C LYS A 80 -0.63 3.24 -12.61
N ALA A 81 -1.67 3.26 -13.46
CA ALA A 81 -3.07 3.33 -13.06
C ALA A 81 -3.48 2.29 -11.99
N LEU A 82 -2.87 1.11 -11.98
CA LEU A 82 -3.15 0.06 -10.99
C LEU A 82 -2.75 0.47 -9.57
N PHE A 83 -1.58 1.09 -9.39
CA PHE A 83 -1.10 1.52 -8.08
C PHE A 83 -1.97 2.66 -7.52
N GLY A 84 -2.26 3.66 -8.36
CA GLY A 84 -3.16 4.75 -7.99
C GLY A 84 -4.56 4.25 -7.60
N ARG A 85 -5.06 3.21 -8.29
CA ARG A 85 -6.38 2.61 -8.00
C ARG A 85 -6.38 1.89 -6.66
N LEU A 86 -5.33 1.11 -6.40
CA LEU A 86 -5.16 0.41 -5.13
C LEU A 86 -5.20 1.40 -3.96
N LEU A 87 -4.37 2.45 -4.01
CA LEU A 87 -4.35 3.46 -2.94
C LEU A 87 -5.66 4.25 -2.84
N ALA A 88 -6.22 4.70 -3.96
CA ALA A 88 -7.46 5.47 -3.96
C ALA A 88 -8.65 4.65 -3.44
N GLY A 89 -8.68 3.34 -3.73
CA GLY A 89 -9.69 2.41 -3.23
C GLY A 89 -9.61 2.22 -1.72
N GLU A 90 -8.43 1.89 -1.19
CA GLU A 90 -8.21 1.71 0.26
C GLU A 90 -8.52 2.99 1.06
N ILE A 91 -8.11 4.14 0.54
CA ILE A 91 -8.42 5.45 1.15
C ILE A 91 -9.93 5.72 1.13
N LEU A 92 -10.62 5.40 0.03
CA LEU A 92 -12.06 5.59 -0.07
C LEU A 92 -12.81 4.69 0.91
N MET A 93 -12.44 3.41 0.99
CA MET A 93 -13.04 2.45 1.92
C MET A 93 -12.85 2.90 3.36
N ALA A 94 -11.64 3.27 3.76
CA ALA A 94 -11.36 3.80 5.09
C ALA A 94 -12.17 5.07 5.41
N PHE A 95 -12.38 5.95 4.42
CA PHE A 95 -13.22 7.14 4.58
C PHE A 95 -14.69 6.78 4.80
N VAL A 96 -15.23 5.84 4.00
CA VAL A 96 -16.62 5.39 4.09
C VAL A 96 -16.87 4.62 5.39
N GLU A 97 -15.95 3.76 5.82
CA GLU A 97 -16.07 3.03 7.09
C GLU A 97 -16.12 3.99 8.29
N GLU A 98 -15.30 5.04 8.27
CA GLU A 98 -15.22 6.01 9.36
C GLU A 98 -16.44 6.94 9.41
N TYR A 99 -16.87 7.46 8.26
CA TYR A 99 -17.86 8.54 8.20
C TYR A 99 -19.20 8.16 7.56
N GLY A 100 -19.24 7.13 6.73
CA GLY A 100 -20.39 6.69 5.93
C GLY A 100 -20.98 5.33 6.35
N GLY A 101 -20.68 4.85 7.56
CA GLY A 101 -21.15 3.56 8.06
C GLY A 101 -22.68 3.34 7.95
N PRO A 102 -23.16 2.09 8.10
CA PRO A 102 -24.52 1.70 7.73
C PRO A 102 -25.60 2.63 8.31
N GLY A 103 -26.41 3.24 7.42
CA GLY A 103 -27.51 4.12 7.79
C GLY A 103 -27.11 5.56 8.18
N ARG A 104 -25.84 5.95 8.02
CA ARG A 104 -25.39 7.34 8.20
C ARG A 104 -25.33 8.07 6.87
N GLU A 105 -26.04 9.19 6.78
CA GLU A 105 -25.77 10.17 5.74
C GLU A 105 -24.47 10.90 6.05
N LEU A 106 -23.62 11.07 5.03
CA LEU A 106 -22.38 11.83 5.19
C LEU A 106 -22.69 13.28 5.54
N SER A 107 -21.99 13.80 6.54
CA SER A 107 -22.10 15.20 6.92
C SER A 107 -21.74 16.11 5.75
N GLN A 108 -22.52 17.17 5.56
CA GLN A 108 -22.21 18.21 4.59
C GLN A 108 -21.20 19.24 5.14
N ASN A 109 -20.79 19.12 6.41
CA ASN A 109 -19.86 20.03 7.05
C ASN A 109 -18.41 19.53 6.93
N LEU A 110 -17.60 20.25 6.15
CA LEU A 110 -16.18 19.95 5.89
C LEU A 110 -15.31 19.82 7.15
N LYS A 111 -15.71 20.47 8.25
CA LYS A 111 -14.95 20.43 9.51
C LYS A 111 -14.97 19.04 10.14
N ASP A 112 -15.96 18.22 9.82
CA ASP A 112 -16.18 16.92 10.45
C ASP A 112 -15.18 15.86 9.97
N PHE A 113 -14.51 16.10 8.83
CA PHE A 113 -13.55 15.19 8.21
C PHE A 113 -12.08 15.55 8.49
N LYS A 114 -11.81 16.59 9.29
CA LYS A 114 -10.44 17.13 9.47
C LYS A 114 -9.44 16.12 10.03
N GLY A 115 -9.89 15.19 10.87
CA GLY A 115 -9.05 14.16 11.48
C GLY A 115 -8.59 13.07 10.51
N PHE A 116 -9.27 12.90 9.38
CA PHE A 116 -8.93 11.85 8.41
C PHE A 116 -7.52 12.04 7.83
N GLY A 117 -7.08 13.29 7.67
CA GLY A 117 -5.78 13.60 7.08
C GLY A 117 -4.58 13.02 7.83
N GLU A 118 -4.69 12.79 9.13
CA GLU A 118 -3.64 12.20 9.97
C GLU A 118 -3.55 10.67 9.82
N LYS A 119 -4.63 10.04 9.36
CA LYS A 119 -4.76 8.58 9.22
C LYS A 119 -4.29 8.06 7.88
N ILE A 120 -4.24 8.90 6.84
CA ILE A 120 -3.97 8.48 5.46
C ILE A 120 -2.65 7.72 5.34
N ALA A 121 -1.60 8.13 6.05
CA ALA A 121 -0.33 7.40 6.03
C ALA A 121 -0.48 5.96 6.57
N GLY A 122 -1.30 5.77 7.61
CA GLY A 122 -1.64 4.45 8.15
C GLY A 122 -2.50 3.64 7.19
N VAL A 123 -3.50 4.27 6.55
CA VAL A 123 -4.34 3.61 5.54
C VAL A 123 -3.49 3.12 4.36
N VAL A 124 -2.62 3.98 3.81
CA VAL A 124 -1.70 3.61 2.72
C VAL A 124 -0.77 2.49 3.17
N GLN A 125 -0.22 2.54 4.39
CA GLN A 125 0.59 1.44 4.92
C GLN A 125 -0.20 0.13 5.00
N ASN A 126 -1.46 0.20 5.43
CA ASN A 126 -2.32 -0.98 5.60
C ASN A 126 -2.74 -1.62 4.28
N THR A 127 -2.64 -0.90 3.16
CA THR A 127 -2.82 -1.45 1.81
C THR A 127 -1.92 -2.65 1.50
N VAL A 128 -0.82 -2.82 2.24
CA VAL A 128 -0.02 -4.05 2.18
C VAL A 128 -0.84 -5.31 2.43
N GLN A 129 -1.89 -5.26 3.26
CA GLN A 129 -2.75 -6.41 3.51
C GLN A 129 -3.43 -6.93 2.24
N ALA A 130 -3.89 -6.04 1.36
CA ALA A 130 -4.47 -6.42 0.08
C ALA A 130 -3.44 -7.11 -0.83
N VAL A 131 -2.20 -6.59 -0.87
CA VAL A 131 -1.10 -7.20 -1.64
C VAL A 131 -0.73 -8.59 -1.10
N LEU A 132 -0.68 -8.74 0.23
CA LEU A 132 -0.42 -10.04 0.87
C LEU A 132 -1.56 -11.02 0.64
N HIS A 133 -2.80 -10.55 0.64
CA HIS A 133 -3.98 -11.35 0.33
C HIS A 133 -3.90 -11.92 -1.08
N ASP A 134 -3.67 -11.06 -2.08
CA ASP A 134 -3.56 -11.50 -3.47
C ASP A 134 -2.40 -12.48 -3.66
N LEU A 135 -1.23 -12.21 -3.08
CA LEU A 135 -0.08 -13.10 -3.16
C LEU A 135 -0.35 -14.45 -2.46
N GLY A 136 -1.11 -14.43 -1.37
CA GLY A 136 -1.54 -15.64 -0.67
C GLY A 136 -2.59 -16.45 -1.41
N THR A 137 -3.02 -16.05 -2.61
CA THR A 137 -3.82 -16.92 -3.50
C THR A 137 -2.95 -17.68 -4.52
N ALA A 138 -1.66 -17.39 -4.59
CA ALA A 138 -0.74 -18.04 -5.51
C ALA A 138 -0.49 -19.50 -5.10
N ALA A 139 -0.58 -20.44 -6.05
CA ALA A 139 -0.60 -21.88 -5.79
C ALA A 139 0.64 -22.44 -5.05
N CYS A 140 1.78 -21.74 -5.14
CA CYS A 140 3.05 -22.12 -4.54
C CYS A 140 3.31 -21.48 -3.17
N VAL A 141 2.53 -20.46 -2.80
CA VAL A 141 2.73 -19.66 -1.59
C VAL A 141 2.01 -20.35 -0.45
N LEU A 142 2.69 -20.51 0.68
CA LEU A 142 2.13 -21.09 1.90
C LEU A 142 1.80 -20.00 2.91
N HIS A 143 2.73 -19.06 3.12
CA HIS A 143 2.58 -18.01 4.12
C HIS A 143 3.18 -16.70 3.62
N THR A 144 2.52 -15.59 3.93
CA THR A 144 3.02 -14.23 3.64
C THR A 144 2.82 -13.35 4.86
N ALA A 145 3.81 -12.50 5.16
CA ALA A 145 3.67 -11.57 6.27
C ALA A 145 4.57 -10.36 6.07
N VAL A 146 4.17 -9.25 6.67
CA VAL A 146 5.04 -8.09 6.82
C VAL A 146 5.14 -7.74 8.30
N MET A 147 6.36 -7.55 8.79
CA MET A 147 6.63 -7.12 10.16
C MET A 147 7.32 -5.76 10.14
N GLY A 148 6.73 -4.79 10.83
CA GLY A 148 7.38 -3.51 11.08
C GLY A 148 8.37 -3.58 12.24
N GLU A 149 9.28 -2.60 12.28
CA GLU A 149 10.29 -2.47 13.35
C GLU A 149 9.72 -2.38 14.78
N ASP A 150 8.49 -1.90 14.94
CA ASP A 150 7.83 -1.74 16.26
C ASP A 150 7.19 -3.05 16.76
N GLY A 151 7.43 -4.17 16.07
CA GLY A 151 6.77 -5.44 16.38
C GLY A 151 5.33 -5.53 15.87
N TYR A 152 4.81 -4.48 15.22
CA TYR A 152 3.51 -4.53 14.57
C TYR A 152 3.57 -5.49 13.37
N GLN A 153 2.88 -6.61 13.52
CA GLN A 153 2.73 -7.61 12.47
C GLN A 153 1.50 -7.27 11.64
N MET A 154 1.65 -7.29 10.31
CA MET A 154 0.54 -7.42 9.38
C MET A 154 0.56 -8.87 8.86
N PRO A 155 0.08 -9.84 9.66
CA PRO A 155 0.02 -11.21 9.18
C PRO A 155 -1.05 -11.29 8.08
N TYR A 156 -0.70 -11.93 6.97
CA TYR A 156 -1.71 -12.55 6.14
C TYR A 156 -1.63 -14.05 6.38
N LEU A 157 -2.74 -14.62 6.83
CA LEU A 157 -2.87 -16.05 7.04
C LEU A 157 -3.55 -16.63 5.80
N HIS A 158 -2.94 -17.65 5.23
CA HIS A 158 -3.51 -18.42 4.13
C HIS A 158 -4.86 -19.04 4.55
N HIS A 159 -5.62 -19.50 3.55
CA HIS A 159 -7.03 -19.95 3.61
C HIS A 159 -7.47 -20.89 4.74
N ASP A 160 -6.57 -21.55 5.46
CA ASP A 160 -6.86 -22.46 6.58
C ASP A 160 -6.68 -21.82 7.97
N GLY A 161 -6.25 -20.56 8.03
CA GLY A 161 -6.17 -19.75 9.25
C GLY A 161 -5.08 -20.21 10.24
N ARG A 162 -4.19 -21.12 9.83
CA ARG A 162 -3.11 -21.62 10.70
C ARG A 162 -1.82 -20.85 10.42
N CYS A 163 -1.39 -20.07 11.40
CA CYS A 163 0.00 -19.63 11.47
C CYS A 163 0.77 -20.72 12.21
N GLU A 164 1.72 -21.39 11.57
CA GLU A 164 2.62 -22.24 12.36
C GLU A 164 3.44 -21.36 13.31
N PRO A 165 3.54 -21.72 14.61
CA PRO A 165 4.27 -20.93 15.62
C PRO A 165 5.70 -20.57 15.21
N ASP A 166 6.31 -21.40 14.36
CA ASP A 166 7.68 -21.25 13.89
C ASP A 166 7.86 -20.02 13.00
N TYR A 167 6.88 -19.68 12.15
CA TYR A 167 6.97 -18.51 11.27
C TYR A 167 6.80 -17.20 12.03
N ILE A 168 5.95 -17.17 13.07
CA ILE A 168 5.83 -16.00 13.96
C ILE A 168 7.16 -15.76 14.68
N SER A 169 7.78 -16.83 15.18
CA SER A 169 9.06 -16.78 15.87
C SER A 169 10.19 -16.32 14.94
N LEU A 170 10.19 -16.82 13.69
CA LEU A 170 11.14 -16.42 12.65
C LEU A 170 11.00 -14.93 12.31
N LEU A 171 9.78 -14.45 12.07
CA LEU A 171 9.50 -13.03 11.83
C LEU A 171 9.93 -12.16 13.02
N ALA A 172 9.53 -12.54 14.23
CA ALA A 172 9.88 -11.82 15.46
C ALA A 172 11.40 -11.67 15.64
N SER A 173 12.15 -12.69 15.21
CA SER A 173 13.61 -12.72 15.30
C SER A 173 14.30 -12.04 14.11
N SER A 174 13.57 -11.72 13.03
CA SER A 174 14.13 -11.25 11.76
C SER A 174 14.97 -10.00 11.88
N LYS A 175 14.55 -9.02 12.70
CA LYS A 175 15.31 -7.80 12.98
C LYS A 175 16.73 -8.12 13.48
N TYR A 176 16.84 -9.01 14.46
CA TYR A 176 18.12 -9.39 15.04
C TYR A 176 18.98 -10.19 14.06
N MET A 177 18.36 -11.04 13.23
CA MET A 177 19.06 -11.77 12.18
C MET A 177 19.69 -10.81 11.16
N PHE A 178 18.92 -9.82 10.68
CA PHE A 178 19.44 -8.79 9.77
C PHE A 178 20.56 -7.97 10.40
N GLN A 179 20.41 -7.56 11.68
CA GLN A 179 21.47 -6.84 12.40
C GLN A 179 22.76 -7.65 12.52
N ALA A 180 22.67 -8.92 12.91
CA ALA A 180 23.84 -9.79 13.00
C ALA A 180 24.51 -9.99 11.63
N SER A 181 23.71 -10.12 10.57
CA SER A 181 24.22 -10.28 9.21
C SER A 181 24.87 -9.01 8.67
N ASP A 182 24.30 -7.84 8.98
CA ASP A 182 24.87 -6.55 8.61
C ASP A 182 26.28 -6.37 9.22
N LEU A 183 26.47 -6.73 10.49
CA LEU A 183 27.79 -6.70 11.14
C LEU A 183 28.81 -7.62 10.44
N MET A 184 28.39 -8.82 10.02
CA MET A 184 29.26 -9.76 9.31
C MET A 184 29.62 -9.27 7.90
N LEU A 185 28.67 -8.65 7.19
CA LEU A 185 28.88 -8.12 5.85
C LEU A 185 29.71 -6.83 5.88
N GLU A 186 29.50 -5.96 6.87
CA GLU A 186 30.31 -4.76 7.08
C GLU A 186 31.79 -5.13 7.30
N TYR A 187 32.07 -6.17 8.09
CA TYR A 187 33.43 -6.69 8.25
C TYR A 187 34.07 -7.10 6.92
N ARG A 188 33.27 -7.62 5.97
CA ARG A 188 33.69 -7.97 4.61
C ARG A 188 33.68 -6.79 3.62
N ARG A 189 33.31 -5.60 4.07
CA ARG A 189 33.08 -4.40 3.25
C ARG A 189 31.98 -4.58 2.19
N ASP A 190 31.04 -5.47 2.47
CA ASP A 190 29.84 -5.66 1.66
C ASP A 190 28.71 -4.72 2.13
N GLY A 191 27.71 -4.54 1.26
CA GLY A 191 26.49 -3.83 1.60
C GLY A 191 25.60 -4.60 2.58
N PRO A 192 24.62 -3.93 3.18
CA PRO A 192 23.79 -4.53 4.22
C PRO A 192 22.83 -5.58 3.62
N ALA A 193 22.52 -6.65 4.38
CA ALA A 193 21.77 -7.81 3.91
C ALA A 193 20.34 -7.45 3.48
N ARG A 194 19.96 -7.71 2.24
CA ARG A 194 18.59 -7.38 1.73
C ARG A 194 17.65 -8.58 1.64
N LEU A 195 18.21 -9.79 1.65
CA LEU A 195 17.49 -11.04 1.51
C LEU A 195 18.15 -12.11 2.39
N MET A 196 17.33 -12.87 3.10
CA MET A 196 17.72 -14.13 3.73
C MET A 196 16.83 -15.25 3.22
N THR A 197 17.40 -16.43 3.04
CA THR A 197 16.69 -17.62 2.58
C THR A 197 16.89 -18.76 3.55
N PHE A 198 15.79 -19.41 3.93
CA PHE A 198 15.80 -20.58 4.79
C PHE A 198 15.20 -21.75 4.00
N ASP A 199 15.98 -22.81 3.85
CA ASP A 199 15.54 -24.04 3.20
C ASP A 199 15.14 -25.05 4.28
N ASP A 200 13.92 -25.57 4.19
CA ASP A 200 13.48 -26.73 4.95
C ASP A 200 13.35 -27.89 3.97
N ASP A 201 14.32 -28.81 4.01
CA ASP A 201 14.32 -29.98 3.14
C ASP A 201 13.36 -31.07 3.61
N MET A 202 12.97 -31.07 4.89
CA MET A 202 12.03 -32.05 5.44
C MET A 202 10.61 -31.77 4.98
N ASN A 203 10.21 -30.48 4.99
CA ASN A 203 8.89 -30.06 4.54
C ASN A 203 8.86 -29.63 3.06
N GLU A 204 9.98 -29.78 2.36
CA GLU A 204 10.18 -29.29 0.99
C GLU A 204 9.74 -27.82 0.83
N THR A 205 10.07 -26.94 1.78
CA THR A 205 9.71 -25.51 1.72
C THR A 205 10.94 -24.61 1.65
N ARG A 206 10.72 -23.39 1.17
CA ARG A 206 11.72 -22.32 1.18
C ARG A 206 11.06 -21.04 1.66
N THR A 207 11.67 -20.42 2.68
CA THR A 207 11.25 -19.12 3.20
C THR A 207 12.22 -18.04 2.78
N PHE A 208 11.67 -16.91 2.32
CA PHE A 208 12.40 -15.71 1.98
C PHE A 208 12.04 -14.60 2.97
N LEU A 209 13.05 -13.91 3.48
CA LEU A 209 12.89 -12.67 4.24
C LEU A 209 13.55 -11.54 3.46
N TRP A 210 12.76 -10.58 3.00
CA TRP A 210 13.25 -9.35 2.38
C TRP A 210 13.20 -8.19 3.35
N ARG A 211 14.30 -7.45 3.49
CA ARG A 211 14.28 -6.15 4.15
C ARG A 211 13.85 -5.07 3.15
N ILE A 212 12.74 -4.40 3.45
CA ILE A 212 12.11 -3.36 2.63
C ILE A 212 11.94 -2.12 3.50
N GLU A 213 12.72 -1.07 3.24
CA GLU A 213 12.72 0.14 4.08
C GLU A 213 12.87 -0.22 5.58
N HIS A 214 11.84 0.03 6.38
CA HIS A 214 11.77 -0.25 7.82
C HIS A 214 10.86 -1.45 8.17
N VAL A 215 10.62 -2.35 7.21
CA VAL A 215 9.82 -3.57 7.38
C VAL A 215 10.54 -4.80 6.84
N VAL A 216 10.16 -5.98 7.34
CA VAL A 216 10.58 -7.28 6.81
C VAL A 216 9.38 -7.95 6.15
N PHE A 217 9.51 -8.30 4.88
CA PHE A 217 8.53 -9.06 4.11
C PHE A 217 8.95 -10.53 4.04
N MET A 218 8.11 -11.40 4.55
CA MET A 218 8.29 -12.85 4.53
C MET A 218 7.37 -13.50 3.50
N VAL A 219 7.92 -14.46 2.75
CA VAL A 219 7.14 -15.41 1.94
C VAL A 219 7.71 -16.81 2.15
N CYS A 220 6.84 -17.76 2.51
CA CYS A 220 7.14 -19.19 2.48
C CYS A 220 6.49 -19.82 1.25
N VAL A 221 7.25 -20.63 0.51
CA VAL A 221 6.76 -21.35 -0.68
C VAL A 221 7.08 -22.84 -0.60
N VAL A 222 6.26 -23.64 -1.26
CA VAL A 222 6.58 -25.06 -1.53
C VAL A 222 7.66 -25.13 -2.61
N LYS A 223 8.67 -25.96 -2.40
CA LYS A 223 9.66 -26.32 -3.43
C LYS A 223 8.95 -27.15 -4.48
N SER A 224 9.01 -26.71 -5.73
CA SER A 224 8.48 -27.47 -6.87
C SER A 224 9.61 -27.91 -7.80
N LYS A 225 9.49 -29.12 -8.37
CA LYS A 225 10.37 -29.58 -9.45
C LYS A 225 9.96 -28.98 -10.81
N ASP A 226 8.74 -28.44 -10.90
CA ASP A 226 8.25 -27.74 -12.07
C ASP A 226 8.82 -26.32 -12.12
N ARG A 227 9.66 -26.06 -13.13
CA ARG A 227 10.33 -24.78 -13.33
C ARG A 227 9.38 -23.66 -13.72
N ASP A 228 8.29 -23.98 -14.42
CA ASP A 228 7.35 -22.96 -14.90
C ASP A 228 6.50 -22.45 -13.74
N ILE A 229 6.03 -23.35 -12.87
CA ILE A 229 5.34 -22.99 -11.63
C ILE A 229 6.24 -22.12 -10.74
N LEU A 230 7.50 -22.51 -10.54
CA LEU A 230 8.44 -21.70 -9.76
C LEU A 230 8.66 -20.32 -10.38
N ARG A 231 8.81 -20.25 -11.71
CA ARG A 231 9.06 -18.98 -12.40
C ARG A 231 7.88 -18.02 -12.27
N GLU A 232 6.66 -18.52 -12.41
CA GLU A 232 5.44 -17.73 -12.24
C GLU A 232 5.29 -17.26 -10.78
N CYS A 233 5.46 -18.18 -9.84
CA CYS A 233 5.49 -17.90 -8.41
C CYS A 233 6.47 -16.77 -8.05
N PHE A 234 7.72 -16.89 -8.50
CA PHE A 234 8.74 -15.87 -8.25
C PHE A 234 8.41 -14.53 -8.91
N ARG A 235 7.79 -14.54 -10.10
CA ARG A 235 7.35 -13.31 -10.77
C ARG A 235 6.33 -12.57 -9.91
N GLU A 236 5.38 -13.28 -9.33
CA GLU A 236 4.35 -12.72 -8.45
C GLU A 236 4.95 -12.20 -7.14
N ILE A 237 5.83 -12.97 -6.51
CA ILE A 237 6.52 -12.55 -5.27
C ILE A 237 7.35 -11.28 -5.51
N VAL A 238 8.09 -11.21 -6.61
CA VAL A 238 8.89 -10.02 -6.95
C VAL A 238 7.98 -8.81 -7.26
N ALA A 239 6.85 -9.03 -7.92
CA ALA A 239 5.87 -7.97 -8.17
C ALA A 239 5.26 -7.45 -6.85
N ALA A 240 4.86 -8.35 -5.95
CA ALA A 240 4.33 -8.02 -4.63
C ALA A 240 5.36 -7.27 -3.78
N LYS A 241 6.62 -7.73 -3.75
CA LYS A 241 7.73 -7.01 -3.12
C LYS A 241 7.84 -5.57 -3.64
N GLY A 242 7.82 -5.40 -4.96
CA GLY A 242 7.91 -4.08 -5.59
C GLY A 242 6.75 -3.17 -5.22
N LEU A 243 5.53 -3.71 -5.13
CA LEU A 243 4.35 -2.97 -4.65
C LEU A 243 4.48 -2.59 -3.16
N ILE A 244 4.90 -3.52 -2.30
CA ILE A 244 5.13 -3.24 -0.87
C ILE A 244 6.19 -2.14 -0.69
N GLU A 245 7.29 -2.18 -1.45
CA GLU A 245 8.31 -1.12 -1.48
C GLU A 245 7.70 0.25 -1.85
N GLN A 246 6.85 0.29 -2.88
CA GLN A 246 6.17 1.51 -3.29
C GLN A 246 5.17 2.01 -2.24
N ILE A 247 4.39 1.11 -1.63
CA ILE A 247 3.44 1.44 -0.57
C ILE A 247 4.16 2.04 0.64
N MET A 248 5.23 1.39 1.13
CA MET A 248 5.98 1.86 2.30
C MET A 248 6.61 3.23 2.06
N ARG A 249 7.24 3.42 0.89
CA ARG A 249 7.79 4.73 0.50
C ARG A 249 6.73 5.81 0.39
N GLN A 250 5.54 5.46 -0.10
CA GLN A 250 4.43 6.40 -0.20
C GLN A 250 3.91 6.76 1.19
N ALA A 251 3.68 5.77 2.06
CA ALA A 251 3.27 5.99 3.45
C ALA A 251 4.24 6.93 4.18
N ASP A 252 5.54 6.69 4.07
CA ASP A 252 6.57 7.52 4.70
C ASP A 252 6.59 8.97 4.20
N GLN A 253 6.35 9.19 2.91
CA GLN A 253 6.24 10.55 2.33
C GLN A 253 5.01 11.32 2.84
N LEU A 254 3.95 10.62 3.23
CA LEU A 254 2.71 11.23 3.72
C LEU A 254 2.78 11.58 5.22
N ARG A 255 3.76 11.01 5.94
CA ARG A 255 3.96 11.27 7.38
C ARG A 255 4.59 12.64 7.60
N PRO A 256 4.34 13.27 8.77
CA PRO A 256 4.96 14.56 9.10
C PRO A 256 6.50 14.49 9.10
N PRO A 257 7.18 15.59 8.72
CA PRO A 257 8.64 15.67 8.79
C PRO A 257 9.16 15.33 10.19
N GLY A 258 10.15 14.43 10.29
CA GLY A 258 10.74 14.01 11.57
C GLY A 258 10.15 12.74 12.17
N TYR A 259 9.04 12.22 11.63
CA TYR A 259 8.45 10.95 12.09
C TYR A 259 9.47 9.78 12.03
N LEU A 260 10.19 9.64 10.92
CA LEU A 260 11.21 8.60 10.76
C LEU A 260 12.45 8.83 11.65
N ARG A 261 12.78 10.08 12.01
CA ARG A 261 13.92 10.38 12.88
C ARG A 261 13.66 9.92 14.32
N LEU A 262 12.43 9.99 14.79
CA LEU A 262 12.05 9.47 16.11
C LEU A 262 12.11 7.94 16.16
N ARG A 263 11.91 7.27 15.02
CA ARG A 263 11.98 5.80 14.90
C ARG A 263 13.43 5.29 14.85
N ASN A 264 14.28 5.95 14.06
CA ASN A 264 15.70 5.60 13.92
C ASN A 264 16.57 5.97 15.13
N GLN A 265 16.01 6.62 16.15
CA GLN A 265 16.72 6.94 17.42
C GLN A 265 16.80 5.75 18.39
N TRP A 266 16.19 4.61 18.03
CA TRP A 266 16.30 3.34 18.76
C TRP A 266 17.27 2.36 18.07
N CYS A 267 18.19 2.88 17.26
CA CYS A 267 19.37 2.20 16.73
C CYS A 267 20.60 2.59 17.52
#